data_AF-A0A3C0T9H5-F1
#
_entry.id   AF-A0A3C0T9H5-F1
#
_cell.length_a   1.000
_cell.length_b   1.000
_cell.length_c   1.000
_cell.angle_alpha   90.00
_cell.angle_beta   90.00
_cell.angle_gamma   90.00
#
_symmetry.space_group_name_H-M   'P 1'
#
loop_
_entity.id
_entity.type
_entity.pdbx_description
1 polymer ?
#
loop_
_entity_poly.entity_id
_entity_poly.type
_entity_poly.pdbx_seq_one_letter_code
_entity_poly.pdbx_strand_id
1 'polypeptide(L)'
;MEADLEVTGPVKVHLSAATSATDTDFATKLIDVYPDGTAFNVAEGILRARFRDGLLSPSLVTPGEVQVYVIDLASVSIVFRKGHRMRLDITSSNFPRFDRNMNTGNPFGEDAEGVIAEQTLFHGSVHASYVKLPIIKR
;
A
#
# COMPACT_ATOMS: atom_id res chain seq x y z
N MET A 1 -20.94 0.43 -6.02
CA MET A 1 -20.97 1.81 -6.48
C MET A 1 -22.38 2.12 -6.89
N GLU A 2 -22.91 3.27 -6.46
CA GLU A 2 -24.27 3.71 -6.83
C GLU A 2 -24.35 4.27 -8.26
N ALA A 3 -23.22 4.78 -8.77
CA ALA A 3 -23.03 5.27 -10.14
C ALA A 3 -21.63 4.92 -10.65
N ASP A 4 -21.40 5.05 -11.97
CA ASP A 4 -20.08 4.88 -12.58
C ASP A 4 -19.08 5.88 -11.98
N LEU A 5 -17.87 5.42 -11.65
CA LEU A 5 -16.76 6.22 -11.14
C LEU A 5 -15.54 6.05 -12.05
N GLU A 6 -15.17 7.10 -12.77
CA GLU A 6 -13.95 7.12 -13.56
C GLU A 6 -12.73 7.55 -12.73
N VAL A 7 -11.68 6.75 -12.78
CA VAL A 7 -10.37 7.01 -12.15
C VAL A 7 -9.31 6.94 -13.25
N THR A 8 -8.75 8.09 -13.62
CA THR A 8 -7.78 8.22 -14.71
C THR A 8 -6.62 9.11 -14.30
N GLY A 9 -5.43 8.52 -14.12
CA GLY A 9 -4.20 9.22 -13.71
C GLY A 9 -3.42 8.48 -12.62
N PRO A 10 -2.44 9.14 -11.97
CA PRO A 10 -1.62 8.55 -10.91
C PRO A 10 -2.41 8.33 -9.61
N VAL A 11 -2.24 7.17 -8.99
CA VAL A 11 -2.89 6.76 -7.73
C VAL A 11 -1.83 6.63 -6.63
N LYS A 12 -2.13 7.16 -5.44
CA LYS A 12 -1.28 7.02 -4.26
C LYS A 12 -2.09 6.59 -3.04
N VAL A 13 -1.51 5.74 -2.21
CA VAL A 13 -2.05 5.41 -0.88
C VAL A 13 -1.24 6.17 0.16
N HIS A 14 -1.92 6.96 0.98
CA HIS A 14 -1.35 7.59 2.16
C HIS A 14 -1.74 6.72 3.35
N LEU A 15 -0.77 5.97 3.86
CA LEU A 15 -0.97 4.99 4.91
C LEU A 15 -0.31 5.46 6.21
N SER A 16 -1.11 5.72 7.24
CA SER A 16 -0.63 5.85 8.61
C SER A 16 -0.51 4.45 9.22
N ALA A 17 0.71 4.02 9.55
CA ALA A 17 0.96 2.69 10.07
C ALA A 17 2.13 2.66 11.07
N ALA A 18 2.14 1.65 11.92
CA ALA A 18 3.24 1.30 12.80
C ALA A 18 3.61 -0.17 12.60
N THR A 19 4.89 -0.50 12.76
CA THR A 19 5.43 -1.87 12.70
C THR A 19 6.12 -2.20 14.02
N SER A 20 6.11 -3.46 14.43
CA SER A 20 6.91 -3.94 15.57
C SER A 20 8.40 -4.14 15.23
N ALA A 21 8.78 -3.98 13.96
CA ALA A 21 10.15 -4.16 13.46
C ALA A 21 10.83 -2.81 13.13
N THR A 22 12.15 -2.84 12.92
CA THR A 22 12.96 -1.68 12.53
C THR A 22 12.89 -1.35 11.04
N ASP A 23 12.37 -2.28 10.23
CA ASP A 23 12.02 -2.12 8.83
C ASP A 23 10.92 -3.14 8.46
N THR A 24 10.16 -2.87 7.40
CA THR A 24 9.13 -3.76 6.86
C THR A 24 8.74 -3.27 5.46
N ASP A 25 7.85 -3.98 4.77
CA ASP A 25 7.19 -3.47 3.57
C ASP A 25 5.72 -3.16 3.85
N PHE A 26 5.17 -2.20 3.13
CA PHE A 26 3.73 -2.02 2.98
C PHE A 26 3.38 -2.14 1.50
N ALA A 27 2.64 -3.19 1.14
CA ALA A 27 2.15 -3.46 -0.19
C ALA A 27 0.64 -3.17 -0.26
N THR A 28 0.20 -2.62 -1.39
CA THR A 28 -1.20 -2.26 -1.59
C THR A 28 -1.67 -2.67 -2.98
N LYS A 29 -2.94 -3.08 -3.10
CA LYS A 29 -3.59 -3.41 -4.37
C LYS A 29 -4.94 -2.73 -4.46
N LEU A 30 -5.13 -1.92 -5.50
CA LEU A 30 -6.43 -1.39 -5.90
C LEU A 30 -7.14 -2.44 -6.76
N ILE A 31 -8.37 -2.77 -6.39
CA ILE A 31 -9.11 -3.90 -6.96
C ILE A 31 -10.51 -3.46 -7.36
N ASP A 32 -10.93 -3.90 -8.54
CA ASP A 32 -12.31 -3.82 -9.01
C ASP A 32 -13.02 -5.13 -8.72
N VAL A 33 -13.99 -5.09 -7.80
CA VAL A 33 -14.81 -6.23 -7.40
C VAL A 33 -16.15 -6.15 -8.12
N TYR A 34 -16.39 -7.13 -8.99
CA TYR A 34 -17.59 -7.26 -9.80
C TYR A 34 -18.78 -7.70 -8.93
N PRO A 35 -20.04 -7.51 -9.39
CA PRO A 35 -21.23 -7.90 -8.64
C PRO A 35 -21.31 -9.40 -8.30
N ASP A 36 -20.68 -10.25 -9.09
CA ASP A 36 -20.60 -11.70 -8.88
C ASP A 36 -19.51 -12.12 -7.87
N GLY A 37 -18.73 -11.16 -7.36
CA GLY A 37 -17.62 -11.37 -6.44
C GLY A 37 -16.26 -11.56 -7.11
N THR A 38 -16.20 -11.62 -8.45
CA THR A 38 -14.92 -11.68 -9.18
C THR A 38 -14.10 -10.41 -8.90
N ALA A 39 -12.82 -10.57 -8.59
CA ALA A 39 -11.94 -9.48 -8.18
C ALA A 39 -10.75 -9.34 -9.14
N PHE A 40 -10.67 -8.21 -9.84
CA PHE A 40 -9.58 -7.92 -10.76
C PHE A 40 -8.63 -6.88 -10.16
N ASN A 41 -7.34 -7.19 -10.18
CA ASN A 41 -6.30 -6.24 -9.81
C ASN A 41 -6.23 -5.12 -10.85
N VAL A 42 -6.37 -3.88 -10.38
CA VAL A 42 -6.31 -2.66 -11.21
C VAL A 42 -4.91 -2.07 -11.17
N ALA A 43 -4.35 -1.94 -9.97
CA ALA A 43 -3.02 -1.41 -9.75
C ALA A 43 -2.46 -1.89 -8.41
N GLU A 44 -1.14 -1.96 -8.31
CA GLU A 44 -0.47 -2.32 -7.06
C GLU A 44 0.85 -1.59 -6.90
N GLY A 45 1.20 -1.34 -5.64
CA GLY A 45 2.41 -0.63 -5.25
C GLY A 45 2.97 -1.21 -3.95
N ILE A 46 4.25 -1.00 -3.72
CA ILE A 46 4.92 -1.37 -2.47
C ILE A 46 5.86 -0.24 -2.05
N LEU A 47 5.99 -0.04 -0.75
CA LEU A 47 7.01 0.81 -0.17
C LEU A 47 7.70 0.07 0.96
N ARG A 48 9.02 -0.07 0.86
CA ARG A 48 9.86 -0.53 1.97
C ARG A 48 10.08 0.62 2.94
N ALA A 49 9.79 0.40 4.22
CA ALA A 49 9.66 1.43 5.23
C ALA A 49 10.93 2.28 5.38
N ARG A 50 12.12 1.68 5.20
CA ARG A 50 13.38 2.44 5.23
C ARG A 50 13.48 3.52 4.15
N PHE A 51 12.78 3.39 3.03
CA PHE A 51 12.78 4.34 1.92
C PHE A 51 11.60 5.32 1.94
N ARG A 52 10.87 5.43 3.05
CA ARG A 52 9.68 6.29 3.16
C ARG A 52 9.92 7.76 2.78
N ASP A 53 11.13 8.26 3.05
CA ASP A 53 11.54 9.64 2.76
C ASP A 53 12.32 9.79 1.43
N GLY A 54 12.51 8.69 0.70
CA GLY A 54 13.18 8.66 -0.60
C GLY A 54 14.14 7.48 -0.77
N LEU A 55 14.29 7.03 -2.01
CA LEU A 55 15.14 5.88 -2.36
C LEU A 55 16.63 6.08 -2.05
N LEU A 56 17.10 7.33 -2.05
CA LEU A 56 18.51 7.68 -1.80
C LEU A 56 18.78 8.06 -0.34
N SER A 57 17.76 8.05 0.52
CA SER A 57 17.84 8.49 1.91
C SER A 57 17.27 7.42 2.85
N PRO A 58 17.82 6.19 2.86
CA PRO A 58 17.30 5.14 3.72
C PRO A 58 17.49 5.49 5.20
N SER A 59 16.46 5.29 6.01
CA SER A 59 16.54 5.37 7.47
C SER A 59 15.62 4.34 8.10
N LEU A 60 16.07 3.64 9.14
CA LEU A 60 15.20 2.69 9.85
C LEU A 60 14.03 3.41 10.53
N VAL A 61 12.98 2.66 10.84
CA VAL A 61 11.83 3.16 11.61
C VAL A 61 11.95 2.76 13.07
N THR A 62 11.38 3.56 13.97
CA THR A 62 11.25 3.20 15.39
C THR A 62 10.07 2.21 15.54
N PRO A 63 10.28 1.01 16.11
CA PRO A 63 9.19 0.09 16.40
C PRO A 63 8.06 0.73 17.23
N GLY A 64 6.81 0.52 16.82
CA GLY A 64 5.62 1.05 17.48
C GLY A 64 5.30 2.52 17.20
N GLU A 65 6.18 3.27 16.54
CA GLU A 65 5.93 4.67 16.17
C GLU A 65 5.04 4.74 14.91
N VAL A 66 4.00 5.58 14.97
CA VAL A 66 3.12 5.82 13.81
C VAL A 66 3.85 6.70 12.81
N GLN A 67 4.04 6.17 11.61
CA GLN A 67 4.63 6.89 10.48
C GLN A 67 3.63 7.00 9.33
N VAL A 68 3.87 7.96 8.42
CA VAL A 68 3.09 8.10 7.19
C VAL A 68 3.90 7.56 6.01
N TYR A 69 3.31 6.62 5.29
CA TYR A 69 3.88 5.96 4.12
C TYR A 69 3.09 6.37 2.88
N VAL A 70 3.76 6.95 1.87
CA VAL A 70 3.14 7.34 0.60
C VAL A 70 3.49 6.31 -0.47
N ILE A 71 2.59 5.37 -0.71
CA ILE A 71 2.79 4.24 -1.61
C ILE A 71 2.28 4.63 -3.00
N ASP A 72 3.14 4.53 -4.01
CA ASP A 72 2.81 4.84 -5.41
C ASP A 72 2.27 3.59 -6.12
N LEU A 73 1.06 3.68 -6.69
CA LEU A 73 0.42 2.58 -7.43
C LEU A 73 0.52 2.79 -8.95
N ALA A 74 1.36 3.72 -9.40
CA ALA A 74 1.46 4.18 -10.78
C ALA A 74 0.13 4.80 -11.28
N SER A 75 -0.03 4.86 -12.60
CA SER A 75 -1.20 5.44 -13.27
C SER A 75 -2.19 4.37 -13.73
N VAL A 76 -3.48 4.67 -13.62
CA VAL A 76 -4.58 3.84 -14.10
C VAL A 76 -5.50 4.63 -15.04
N SER A 77 -6.33 3.93 -15.81
CA SER A 77 -7.47 4.49 -16.53
C SER A 77 -8.57 3.45 -16.53
N ILE A 78 -9.55 3.62 -15.63
CA ILE A 78 -10.61 2.64 -15.38
C ILE A 78 -11.92 3.35 -15.00
N VAL A 79 -13.04 2.73 -15.38
CA VAL A 79 -14.36 3.07 -14.84
C VAL A 79 -14.83 1.94 -13.94
N PHE A 80 -14.92 2.19 -12.64
CA PHE A 80 -15.64 1.31 -11.71
C PHE A 80 -17.13 1.48 -11.99
N ARG A 81 -17.74 0.49 -12.64
CA ARG A 81 -19.13 0.57 -13.08
C ARG A 81 -20.10 0.57 -11.90
N LYS A 82 -21.29 1.12 -12.10
CA LYS A 82 -22.43 0.94 -11.19
C LYS A 82 -22.57 -0.55 -10.83
N GLY A 83 -22.76 -0.83 -9.54
CA GLY A 83 -22.84 -2.20 -9.00
C GLY A 83 -21.48 -2.80 -8.59
N HIS A 84 -20.36 -2.35 -9.15
CA HIS A 84 -19.02 -2.81 -8.74
C HIS A 84 -18.62 -2.25 -7.37
N ARG A 85 -17.54 -2.74 -6.77
CA ARG A 85 -16.93 -2.16 -5.57
C ARG A 85 -15.44 -1.94 -5.81
N MET A 86 -14.96 -0.78 -5.36
CA MET A 86 -13.54 -0.51 -5.26
C MET A 86 -13.06 -1.05 -3.92
N ARG A 87 -12.02 -1.89 -3.95
CA ARG A 87 -11.40 -2.47 -2.76
C ARG A 87 -9.92 -2.13 -2.74
N LEU A 88 -9.38 -1.91 -1.54
CA LEU A 88 -7.95 -1.78 -1.32
C LEU A 88 -7.50 -2.92 -0.41
N ASP A 89 -6.64 -3.79 -0.93
CA ASP A 89 -5.96 -4.80 -0.11
C ASP A 89 -4.64 -4.19 0.37
N ILE A 90 -4.35 -4.30 1.68
CA ILE A 90 -3.11 -3.82 2.31
C ILE A 90 -2.43 -5.01 2.99
N THR A 91 -1.17 -5.25 2.67
CA THR A 91 -0.35 -6.32 3.24
C THR A 91 1.08 -5.82 3.47
N SER A 92 1.97 -6.69 3.95
CA SER A 92 3.41 -6.42 4.04
C SER A 92 4.26 -7.32 3.14
N SER A 93 3.66 -7.88 2.09
CA SER A 93 4.41 -8.63 1.06
C SER A 93 3.61 -8.81 -0.23
N ASN A 94 4.33 -8.90 -1.36
CA ASN A 94 3.76 -9.26 -2.65
C ASN A 94 4.80 -10.07 -3.47
N PHE A 95 5.16 -11.23 -2.94
CA PHE A 95 6.12 -12.14 -3.55
C PHE A 95 5.47 -12.96 -4.68
N PRO A 96 6.17 -13.25 -5.80
CA PRO A 96 7.57 -12.93 -6.10
C PRO A 96 7.77 -11.61 -6.85
N ARG A 97 6.72 -10.78 -6.99
CA ARG A 97 6.85 -9.49 -7.69
C ARG A 97 7.86 -8.57 -7.00
N PHE A 98 7.91 -8.61 -5.68
CA PHE A 98 8.93 -7.96 -4.87
C PHE A 98 9.62 -9.00 -3.98
N ASP A 99 10.89 -8.75 -3.67
CA ASP A 99 11.59 -9.51 -2.65
C ASP A 99 10.91 -9.32 -1.29
N ARG A 100 11.02 -10.31 -0.42
CA ARG A 100 10.45 -10.22 0.92
C ARG A 100 11.36 -9.35 1.79
N ASN A 101 10.80 -8.41 2.53
CA ASN A 101 11.53 -7.80 3.64
C ASN A 101 11.70 -8.81 4.77
N MET A 102 12.92 -8.88 5.31
CA MET A 102 13.27 -9.79 6.40
C MET A 102 12.98 -9.18 7.79
N ASN A 103 12.56 -7.91 7.82
CA ASN A 103 12.16 -7.15 9.01
C ASN A 103 13.28 -6.94 10.04
N THR A 104 14.54 -7.16 9.66
CA THR A 104 15.73 -7.01 10.53
C THR A 104 16.31 -5.60 10.49
N GLY A 105 16.08 -4.86 9.39
CA GLY A 105 16.76 -3.61 9.09
C GLY A 105 18.14 -3.77 8.43
N ASN A 106 18.64 -5.00 8.28
CA ASN A 106 19.92 -5.28 7.64
C ASN A 106 19.89 -4.99 6.13
N PRO A 107 21.05 -4.92 5.44
CA PRO A 107 21.11 -4.76 4.00
C PRO A 107 20.42 -5.90 3.23
N PHE A 108 20.06 -5.65 1.97
CA PHE A 108 19.31 -6.62 1.18
C PHE A 108 20.10 -7.89 0.90
N GLY A 109 19.43 -9.03 1.09
CA GLY A 109 19.97 -10.34 0.77
C GLY A 109 21.02 -10.86 1.76
N GLU A 110 21.28 -10.15 2.86
CA GLU A 110 22.26 -10.57 3.87
C GLU A 110 21.66 -11.46 4.97
N ASP A 111 20.35 -11.39 5.20
CA ASP A 111 19.68 -12.18 6.23
C ASP A 111 19.44 -13.63 5.80
N ALA A 112 19.88 -14.58 6.63
CA ALA A 112 19.49 -15.98 6.52
C ALA A 112 18.08 -16.25 7.07
N GLU A 113 17.68 -15.50 8.10
CA GLU A 113 16.40 -15.65 8.80
C GLU A 113 15.76 -14.28 9.02
N GLY A 114 14.43 -14.22 8.89
CA GLY A 114 13.66 -13.00 9.09
C GLY A 114 12.99 -12.97 10.47
N VAL A 115 12.56 -11.78 10.89
CA VAL A 115 11.78 -11.59 12.12
C VAL A 115 10.30 -11.40 11.78
N ILE A 116 9.41 -11.99 12.58
CA ILE A 116 7.97 -11.75 12.44
C ILE A 116 7.67 -10.31 12.90
N ALA A 117 7.00 -9.54 12.05
CA ALA A 117 6.65 -8.15 12.34
C ALA A 117 5.14 -7.96 12.38
N GLU A 118 4.63 -7.44 13.49
CA GLU A 118 3.23 -7.05 13.65
C GLU A 118 3.00 -5.66 13.05
N GLN A 119 1.93 -5.51 12.28
CA GLN A 119 1.62 -4.29 11.53
C GLN A 119 0.29 -3.72 12.04
N THR A 120 0.29 -2.45 12.42
CA THR A 120 -0.91 -1.72 12.85
C THR A 120 -1.23 -0.63 11.86
N LEU A 121 -2.43 -0.64 11.29
CA LEU A 121 -2.91 0.37 10.34
C LEU A 121 -3.90 1.31 11.03
N PHE A 122 -3.71 2.61 10.86
CA PHE A 122 -4.56 3.64 11.45
C PHE A 122 -5.44 4.26 10.36
N HIS A 123 -6.75 4.42 10.62
CA HIS A 123 -7.70 4.87 9.60
C HIS A 123 -8.72 5.91 10.12
N GLY A 124 -8.38 6.64 11.18
CA GLY A 124 -9.29 7.62 11.80
C GLY A 124 -8.57 8.77 12.51
N SER A 125 -9.34 9.78 12.89
CA SER A 125 -8.88 10.96 13.65
C SER A 125 -7.68 11.66 12.99
N VAL A 126 -6.61 11.92 13.74
CA VAL A 126 -5.39 12.59 13.26
C VAL A 126 -4.50 11.70 12.38
N HIS A 127 -4.78 10.39 12.31
CA HIS A 127 -4.02 9.39 11.53
C HIS A 127 -4.91 8.75 10.46
N ALA A 128 -5.66 9.56 9.72
CA ALA A 128 -6.53 9.07 8.67
C ALA A 128 -5.72 8.61 7.45
N SER A 129 -5.60 7.28 7.26
CA SER A 129 -5.16 6.71 5.99
C SER A 129 -6.21 6.92 4.91
N TYR A 130 -5.76 7.18 3.67
CA TYR A 130 -6.64 7.38 2.52
C TYR A 130 -5.98 7.02 1.19
N VAL A 131 -6.81 6.84 0.16
CA VAL A 131 -6.36 6.68 -1.23
C VAL A 131 -6.60 7.99 -1.97
N LYS A 132 -5.54 8.54 -2.57
CA LYS A 132 -5.62 9.71 -3.45
C LYS A 132 -5.95 9.23 -4.86
N LEU A 133 -7.20 9.46 -5.28
CA LEU A 133 -7.71 9.03 -6.59
C LEU A 133 -7.87 10.23 -7.55
N PRO A 134 -7.40 10.11 -8.81
CA PRO A 134 -7.64 11.09 -9.86
C PRO A 134 -9.02 10.86 -10.50
N ILE A 135 -10.07 11.32 -9.80
CA ILE A 135 -11.46 11.17 -10.26
C ILE A 135 -11.74 12.13 -11.41
N ILE A 136 -12.25 11.59 -12.53
CA ILE A 136 -12.73 12.39 -13.66
C ILE A 136 -14.23 12.58 -13.51
N LYS A 137 -14.67 13.84 -13.43
CA LYS A 137 -16.09 14.19 -13.48
C LYS A 137 -16.50 14.37 -14.94
N ARG A 138 -17.57 13.69 -15.34
CA ARG A 138 -18.25 13.91 -16.62
C ARG A 138 -19.59 14.58 -16.38
#